data_AF-A0A3M1Z0W5-F1
#
_entry.id   AF-A0A3M1Z0W5-F1
#
_cell.length_a   1.000
_cell.length_b   1.000
_cell.length_c   1.000
_cell.angle_alpha   90.00
_cell.angle_beta   90.00
_cell.angle_gamma   90.00
#
_symmetry.space_group_name_H-M   'P 1'
#
loop_
_entity.id
_entity.type
_entity.pdbx_description
1 polymer ?
#
loop_
_entity_poly.entity_id
_entity_poly.type
_entity_poly.pdbx_seq_one_letter_code
_entity_poly.pdbx_strand_id
1 'polypeptide(L)' 'GFSQVMPGTRVIAVLSDGRELHQELHIGSSYLASETPYLHFGLGEESIEQLIIHLPYGETLIHDNPPTNQYLQITPP' A
#
# COMPACT_ATOMS: atom_id res chain seq x y z
N GLY A 1 -6.14 15.18 11.30
CA GLY A 1 -5.09 14.33 11.86
C GLY A 1 -4.34 13.73 10.70
N PHE A 2 -3.03 13.88 10.64
CA PHE A 2 -2.23 13.33 9.56
C PHE A 2 -2.18 11.81 9.72
N SER A 3 -2.70 11.06 8.75
CA SER A 3 -2.39 9.62 8.65
C SER A 3 -0.88 9.51 8.57
N GLN A 4 -0.26 8.93 9.59
CA GLN A 4 1.18 8.91 9.73
C GLN A 4 1.77 8.14 8.55
N VAL A 5 2.47 8.86 7.68
CA VAL A 5 3.13 8.23 6.54
C VAL A 5 4.41 7.55 7.02
N MET A 6 4.60 6.29 6.63
CA MET A 6 5.71 5.47 7.11
C MET A 6 6.62 5.06 5.94
N PRO A 7 7.71 5.81 5.67
CA PRO A 7 8.70 5.41 4.69
C PRO A 7 9.23 3.99 4.95
N GLY A 8 9.49 3.23 3.88
CA GLY A 8 9.90 1.83 3.99
C GLY A 8 8.74 0.87 4.25
N THR A 9 7.48 1.34 4.23
CA THR A 9 6.32 0.45 4.18
C THR A 9 6.32 -0.31 2.85
N ARG A 10 6.34 -1.64 2.91
CA ARG A 10 6.27 -2.50 1.73
C ARG A 10 4.88 -3.07 1.58
N VAL A 11 4.28 -2.93 0.41
CA VAL A 11 2.95 -3.44 0.09
C VAL A 11 3.06 -4.47 -1.03
N ILE A 12 2.41 -5.61 -0.82
CA ILE A 12 2.33 -6.73 -1.75
C ILE A 12 0.85 -6.94 -2.08
N ALA A 13 0.50 -6.86 -3.35
CA ALA A 13 -0.83 -7.20 -3.85
C ALA A 13 -0.76 -8.52 -4.60
N VAL A 14 -1.47 -9.54 -4.10
CA VAL A 14 -1.68 -10.82 -4.76
C VAL A 14 -2.94 -10.69 -5.61
N LEU A 15 -2.80 -10.88 -6.91
CA LEU A 15 -3.88 -10.79 -7.89
C LEU A 15 -4.61 -12.13 -8.04
N SER A 16 -5.82 -12.10 -8.60
CA SER A 16 -6.65 -13.28 -8.90
C SER A 16 -6.01 -14.30 -9.83
N ASP A 17 -5.04 -13.88 -10.65
CA ASP A 17 -4.26 -14.77 -11.52
C ASP A 17 -3.01 -15.34 -10.85
N GLY A 18 -2.81 -15.05 -9.56
CA GLY A 18 -1.66 -15.47 -8.77
C GLY A 18 -0.40 -14.62 -8.94
N ARG A 19 -0.42 -13.54 -9.73
CA ARG A 19 0.71 -12.60 -9.79
C ARG A 19 0.82 -11.78 -8.52
N GLU A 20 2.04 -11.43 -8.16
CA GLU A 20 2.35 -10.53 -7.05
C GLU A 20 2.91 -9.20 -7.58
N LEU A 21 2.32 -8.09 -7.11
CA LEU A 21 2.84 -6.75 -7.33
C LEU A 21 3.42 -6.21 -6.03
N HIS A 22 4.67 -5.76 -6.06
CA HIS A 22 5.33 -5.18 -4.89
C HIS A 22 5.58 -3.68 -5.10
N GLN A 23 5.24 -2.88 -4.10
CA GLN A 23 5.66 -1.48 -4.03
C GLN A 23 6.18 -1.15 -2.63
N GLU A 24 7.11 -0.20 -2.57
CA GLU A 24 7.60 0.36 -1.32
C GLU A 24 7.29 1.85 -1.30
N LEU A 25 6.80 2.31 -0.15
CA LEU A 25 6.55 3.71 0.08
C LEU A 25 7.88 4.43 0.34
N HIS A 26 8.37 5.09 -0.69
CA HIS A 26 9.50 6.01 -0.59
C HIS A 26 8.95 7.44 -0.42
N ILE A 27 9.20 8.07 0.73
CA ILE A 27 8.96 9.51 0.89
C ILE A 27 10.32 10.20 0.90
N GLY A 28 10.51 11.13 -0.03
CA GLY A 28 11.68 12.00 -0.06
C GLY A 28 11.46 13.21 0.85
N SER A 29 12.40 13.49 1.75
CA SER A 29 12.38 14.68 2.58
C SER A 29 12.59 15.94 1.75
N SER A 30 11.54 16.48 1.13
CA SER A 30 11.56 17.80 0.48
C SER A 30 10.59 18.75 1.17
N TYR A 31 11.14 19.83 1.73
CA TYR A 31 10.49 20.91 2.51
C TYR A 31 9.33 21.65 1.81
N LEU A 32 8.95 21.27 0.58
CA LEU A 32 7.84 21.83 -0.19
C LEU A 32 7.05 20.75 -0.98
N ALA A 33 7.33 19.47 -0.75
CA ALA A 33 6.64 18.38 -1.44
C ALA A 33 5.28 18.13 -0.78
N SER A 34 4.20 18.59 -1.41
CA SER A 34 2.83 18.08 -1.19
C SER A 34 2.70 16.65 -1.72
N GLU A 35 3.65 15.77 -1.40
CA GLU A 35 3.60 14.36 -1.78
C GLU A 35 2.46 13.70 -1.02
N THR A 36 1.46 13.24 -1.77
CA THR A 36 0.39 12.44 -1.19
C THR A 36 0.84 10.98 -1.24
N PRO A 37 0.84 10.27 -0.11
CA PRO A 37 1.47 8.96 0.00
C PRO A 37 0.58 7.85 -0.56
N TYR A 38 0.30 7.91 -1.84
CA TYR A 38 -0.50 6.92 -2.52
C TYR A 38 0.41 5.92 -3.25
N LEU A 39 0.21 4.65 -2.93
CA LEU A 39 0.73 3.55 -3.73
C LEU A 39 -0.33 3.18 -4.78
N HIS A 40 0.10 3.09 -6.03
CA HIS A 40 -0.78 2.80 -7.16
C HIS A 40 -0.37 1.49 -7.81
N PHE A 41 -1.27 0.52 -7.79
CA PHE A 41 -1.12 -0.76 -8.47
C PHE A 41 -1.88 -0.73 -9.80
N GLY A 42 -1.18 -0.99 -10.90
CA GLY A 42 -1.81 -1.19 -12.21
C GLY A 42 -2.40 -2.60 -12.32
N LEU A 43 -3.66 -2.76 -11.94
CA LEU A 43 -4.32 -4.08 -11.86
C LEU A 43 -4.79 -4.63 -13.22
N GLY A 44 -5.02 -3.75 -14.22
CA GLY A 44 -5.65 -4.16 -15.48
C GLY A 44 -7.11 -4.58 -15.26
N GLU A 45 -7.47 -5.78 -15.70
CA GLU A 45 -8.79 -6.39 -15.49
C GLU A 45 -8.85 -7.29 -14.23
N GLU A 46 -7.71 -7.49 -13.56
CA GLU A 46 -7.61 -8.39 -12.41
C GLU A 46 -8.06 -7.72 -11.10
N SER A 47 -8.50 -8.55 -10.16
CA SER A 47 -8.81 -8.16 -8.78
C SER A 47 -7.68 -8.51 -7.82
N ILE A 48 -7.61 -7.83 -6.68
CA ILE A 48 -6.70 -8.19 -5.59
C ILE A 48 -7.41 -9.22 -4.71
N GLU A 49 -6.80 -10.39 -4.54
CA GLU A 49 -7.26 -11.40 -3.58
C GLU A 49 -6.71 -11.13 -2.18
N GLN A 50 -5.47 -10.65 -2.09
CA GLN A 50 -4.84 -10.36 -0.81
C GLN A 50 -3.89 -9.17 -0.92
N LEU A 51 -3.95 -8.28 0.07
CA LEU A 51 -3.03 -7.18 0.24
C LEU A 51 -2.26 -7.37 1.55
N ILE A 52 -0.95 -7.48 1.44
CA ILE A 52 -0.03 -7.66 2.57
C ILE A 52 0.78 -6.38 2.71
N ILE A 53 0.73 -5.75 3.87
CA ILE A 53 1.43 -4.50 4.18
C ILE A 53 2.41 -4.77 5.31
N HIS A 54 3.69 -4.69 5.01
CA HIS A 54 4.76 -4.72 6.00
C HIS A 54 5.11 -3.29 6.40
N LEU A 55 4.79 -2.94 7.64
CA LEU A 55 5.16 -1.66 8.23
C LEU A 55 6.63 -1.72 8.72
N PRO A 56 7.36 -0.59 8.69
CA PRO A 56 8.77 -0.56 9.08
C PRO A 56 9.02 -0.90 10.55
N TYR A 57 7.99 -0.87 11.39
CA TYR A 57 8.06 -1.22 12.82
C TYR A 57 7.79 -2.71 13.11
N GLY A 58 7.73 -3.54 12.07
CA GLY A 58 7.63 -5.01 12.19
C GLY A 58 6.20 -5.54 12.22
N GLU A 59 5.20 -4.67 12.18
CA GLU A 59 3.81 -5.08 12.04
C GLU A 59 3.49 -5.44 10.58
N THR A 60 2.69 -6.50 10.40
CA THR A 60 2.15 -6.88 9.10
C THR A 60 0.64 -6.85 9.13
N LEU A 61 0.05 -6.08 8.23
CA LEU A 61 -1.40 -6.03 8.03
C LEU A 61 -1.75 -6.86 6.80
N ILE A 62 -2.82 -7.65 6.89
CA ILE A 62 -3.33 -8.49 5.80
C ILE A 62 -4.79 -8.11 5.59
N HIS A 63 -5.13 -7.80 4.33
CA HIS A 63 -6.50 -7.55 3.92
C HIS A 63 -6.86 -8.51 2.79
N ASP A 64 -7.91 -9.31 3.00
CA ASP A 64 -8.43 -10.21 1.99
C ASP A 64 -9.50 -9.52 1.14
N ASN A 65 -9.46 -9.75 -0.17
CA ASN A 65 -10.37 -9.21 -1.18
C ASN A 65 -10.66 -7.70 -1.03
N PRO A 66 -9.62 -6.84 -0.94
CA PRO A 66 -9.85 -5.41 -0.82
C PRO A 66 -10.55 -4.88 -2.08
N PRO A 67 -11.46 -3.89 -1.93
CA PRO A 67 -12.15 -3.32 -3.07
C PRO A 67 -11.16 -2.62 -4.01
N THR A 68 -11.29 -2.87 -5.31
CA THR A 68 -10.50 -2.20 -6.34
C THR A 68 -10.98 -0.76 -6.57
N ASN A 69 -10.12 0.09 -7.13
CA ASN A 69 -10.40 1.51 -7.40
C ASN A 69 -10.80 2.34 -6.17
N GLN A 70 -10.31 1.98 -4.98
CA GLN A 70 -10.49 2.76 -3.76
C GLN A 70 -9.14 3.11 -3.12
N TYR A 71 -9.09 4.27 -2.45
CA TYR A 71 -7.97 4.62 -1.59
C TYR A 71 -8.12 3.86 -0.27
N LEU A 72 -7.23 2.90 -0.01
CA LEU A 72 -7.16 2.21 1.28
C LEU A 72 -6.31 3.05 2.24
N GLN A 73 -6.92 3.56 3.31
CA GLN A 73 -6.17 4.22 4.37
C GLN A 73 -5.60 3.17 5.31
N ILE A 74 -4.28 2.97 5.24
CA ILE A 74 -3.55 2.11 6.18
C ILE A 74 -3.45 2.87 7.51
N THR A 75 -4.12 2.35 8.54
CA THR A 75 -4.05 2.90 9.89
C THR A 75 -3.38 1.87 10.78
N PRO A 76 -2.22 2.18 11.38
CA PRO A 76 -1.66 1.35 12.44
C PRO A 76 -2.67 1.21 13.59
N PRO A 77 -2.64 0.10 14.36
CA PRO A 77 -3.48 -0.06 15.54
C PRO A 77 -3.22 0.99 16.63
#